data_AF-A0A8B6DS25-F1
#
_entry.id   AF-A0A8B6DS25-F1
#
_cell.length_a   1.000
_cell.length_b   1.000
_cell.length_c   1.000
_cell.angle_alpha   90.00
_cell.angle_beta   90.00
_cell.angle_gamma   90.00
#
_symmetry.space_group_name_H-M   'P 1'
#
loop_
_entity.id
_entity.type
_entity.pdbx_description
1 polymer ?
#
loop_
_entity_poly.entity_id
_entity_poly.type
_entity_poly.pdbx_seq_one_letter_code
_entity_poly.pdbx_strand_id
1 'polypeptide(L)'
;MEHMQKDLQSISTLLEKSKEDVLILMHYLLSEIMNNQTAARYGQNVDDAICFLKDKRSRAIWEEEFNKLYILPVLEKSEEIIGQVTQQVLSDQRFAAGGENIESYWKDYKEVWGYIQQSLDGYGFPVNGTIVYLSKENCNRKMDDKTSLSYILPAKTEDGLCSFAVLFFLLEKQNLFLQKYCIESKIKYDRLPRVHIRDISAAHLISYHPERDLLPMVLANCSYSFEVGQGTKVEYNFNSLEKQLIDRLLFTKSVILVKEIATVIYRSENTNAVVFINLRDKIRQERVSPAVFDQIKKDVHIKKLPELCDSIDHLDIAISFLRSVAFDPESLLSDFMINILKLEGPVVSQTVRYKTSSS
;
A
#
# COMPACT_ATOMS: atom_id res chain seq x y z
N MET A 1 -4.93 -5.33 21.29
CA MET A 1 -5.51 -5.98 20.09
C MET A 1 -5.91 -7.43 20.33
N GLU A 2 -5.13 -8.22 21.08
CA GLU A 2 -5.43 -9.64 21.32
C GLU A 2 -6.80 -9.91 21.97
N HIS A 3 -7.25 -9.06 22.89
CA HIS A 3 -8.56 -9.21 23.54
C HIS A 3 -9.73 -9.13 22.54
N MET A 4 -9.73 -8.12 21.65
CA MET A 4 -10.79 -7.98 20.63
C MET A 4 -10.83 -9.17 19.66
N GLN A 5 -9.68 -9.74 19.31
CA GLN A 5 -9.63 -10.92 18.45
C GLN A 5 -10.21 -12.17 19.14
N LYS A 6 -9.94 -12.33 20.44
CA LYS A 6 -10.53 -13.40 21.26
C LYS A 6 -12.03 -13.23 21.42
N ASP A 7 -12.49 -12.00 21.60
CA ASP A 7 -13.91 -11.67 21.74
C ASP A 7 -14.67 -11.94 20.42
N LEU A 8 -14.12 -11.49 19.28
CA LEU A 8 -14.67 -11.79 17.96
C LEU A 8 -14.77 -13.29 17.69
N GLN A 9 -13.75 -14.06 18.08
CA GLN A 9 -13.75 -15.51 17.91
C GLN A 9 -14.75 -16.21 18.84
N SER A 10 -14.92 -15.69 20.06
CA SER A 10 -15.93 -16.18 21.00
C SER A 10 -17.34 -15.90 20.47
N ILE A 11 -17.60 -14.68 20.00
CA ILE A 11 -18.90 -14.26 19.45
C ILE A 11 -19.24 -15.05 18.17
N SER A 12 -18.27 -15.27 17.28
CA SER A 12 -18.45 -16.09 16.07
C SER A 12 -18.82 -17.54 16.40
N THR A 13 -18.22 -18.09 17.45
CA THR A 13 -18.53 -19.46 17.92
C THR A 13 -19.91 -19.52 18.58
N LEU A 14 -20.28 -18.50 19.36
CA LEU A 14 -21.57 -18.41 20.06
C LEU A 14 -22.76 -18.17 19.13
N LEU A 15 -22.56 -17.38 18.07
CA LEU A 15 -23.61 -17.05 17.09
C LEU A 15 -23.66 -18.03 15.91
N GLU A 16 -22.76 -19.02 15.85
CA GLU A 16 -22.59 -19.95 14.72
C GLU A 16 -22.49 -19.23 13.36
N LYS A 17 -21.89 -18.04 13.36
CA LYS A 17 -21.77 -17.15 12.19
C LYS A 17 -20.32 -16.93 11.82
N SER A 18 -20.07 -16.60 10.55
CA SER A 18 -18.71 -16.30 10.10
C SER A 18 -18.16 -15.07 10.82
N LYS A 19 -16.83 -14.94 10.86
CA LYS A 19 -16.20 -13.75 11.45
C LYS A 19 -16.62 -12.46 10.73
N GLU A 20 -16.93 -12.56 9.45
CA GLU A 20 -17.36 -11.44 8.60
C GLU A 20 -18.80 -11.02 8.96
N ASP A 21 -19.71 -11.97 9.16
CA ASP A 21 -21.06 -11.70 9.63
C ASP A 21 -21.08 -11.04 11.02
N VAL A 22 -20.22 -11.52 11.93
CA VAL A 22 -20.07 -10.91 13.25
C VAL A 22 -19.56 -9.48 13.15
N LEU A 23 -18.60 -9.21 12.26
CA LEU A 23 -18.11 -7.86 12.02
C LEU A 23 -19.21 -6.96 11.45
N ILE A 24 -20.06 -7.47 10.55
CA ILE A 24 -21.22 -6.74 10.03
C ILE A 24 -22.18 -6.39 11.16
N LEU A 25 -22.52 -7.34 12.03
CA LEU A 25 -23.41 -7.11 13.17
C LEU A 25 -22.81 -6.09 14.16
N MET A 26 -21.51 -6.14 14.41
CA MET A 26 -20.83 -5.15 15.26
C MET A 26 -20.82 -3.76 14.64
N HIS A 27 -20.56 -3.65 13.33
CA HIS A 27 -20.62 -2.36 12.63
C HIS A 27 -22.03 -1.80 12.60
N TYR A 28 -23.03 -2.65 12.40
CA TYR A 28 -24.44 -2.26 12.47
C TYR A 28 -24.80 -1.76 13.88
N LEU A 29 -24.39 -2.47 14.94
CA LEU A 29 -24.62 -2.07 16.32
C LEU A 29 -23.96 -0.71 16.64
N LEU A 30 -22.73 -0.48 16.18
CA LEU A 30 -22.06 0.82 16.34
C LEU A 30 -22.78 1.94 15.58
N SER A 31 -23.28 1.65 14.37
CA SER A 31 -24.10 2.59 13.59
C SER A 31 -25.41 2.92 14.30
N GLU A 32 -26.06 1.93 14.89
CA GLU A 32 -27.30 2.10 15.65
C GLU A 32 -27.06 2.96 16.90
N ILE A 33 -25.98 2.72 17.63
CA ILE A 33 -25.59 3.55 18.78
C ILE A 33 -25.37 5.01 18.38
N MET A 34 -24.78 5.24 17.20
CA MET A 34 -24.49 6.59 16.71
C MET A 34 -25.73 7.32 16.15
N ASN A 35 -26.66 6.59 15.53
CA ASN A 35 -27.82 7.17 14.84
C ASN A 35 -29.07 7.26 15.73
N ASN A 36 -29.13 6.48 16.81
CA ASN A 36 -30.30 6.45 17.68
C ASN A 36 -30.30 7.71 18.59
N GLN A 37 -31.14 8.68 18.23
CA GLN A 37 -31.34 9.95 18.97
C GLN A 37 -31.89 9.75 20.41
N THR A 38 -32.15 8.51 20.84
CA THR A 38 -32.54 8.20 22.21
C THR A 38 -31.45 8.51 23.25
N ALA A 39 -30.18 8.55 22.85
CA ALA A 39 -29.09 9.05 23.70
C ALA A 39 -29.30 10.52 24.16
N ALA A 40 -29.96 11.34 23.32
CA ALA A 40 -30.30 12.73 23.68
C ALA A 40 -31.39 12.82 24.77
N ARG A 41 -32.18 11.76 24.99
CA ARG A 41 -33.16 11.68 26.08
C ARG A 41 -32.57 11.14 27.39
N TYR A 42 -31.54 10.29 27.33
CA TYR A 42 -30.84 9.80 28.52
C TYR A 42 -30.04 10.89 29.23
N GLY A 43 -29.53 11.90 28.52
CA GLY A 43 -28.75 12.98 29.14
C GLY A 43 -29.56 13.98 29.98
N GLN A 44 -30.89 13.96 29.97
CA GLN A 44 -31.70 15.01 30.61
C GLN A 44 -32.25 14.67 32.01
N ASN A 45 -32.20 13.40 32.46
CA ASN A 45 -32.79 12.99 33.76
C ASN A 45 -32.14 11.73 34.39
N VAL A 46 -30.86 11.47 34.10
CA VAL A 46 -30.16 10.28 34.64
C VAL A 46 -29.23 10.68 35.78
N ASP A 47 -29.31 9.93 36.87
CA ASP A 47 -28.49 10.10 38.08
C ASP A 47 -26.99 10.03 37.72
N ASP A 48 -26.18 11.01 38.19
CA ASP A 48 -24.75 11.11 37.90
C ASP A 48 -24.02 9.80 38.22
N ALA A 49 -24.48 9.05 39.22
CA ALA A 49 -23.92 7.75 39.60
C ALA A 49 -24.02 6.67 38.50
N ILE A 50 -24.97 6.79 37.57
CA ILE A 50 -25.15 5.89 36.42
C ILE A 50 -24.22 6.31 35.27
N CYS A 51 -24.10 7.61 34.99
CA CYS A 51 -23.18 8.13 33.97
C CYS A 51 -21.71 7.81 34.28
N PHE A 52 -21.34 7.78 35.56
CA PHE A 52 -19.97 7.46 35.99
C PHE A 52 -19.77 5.98 36.38
N LEU A 53 -20.79 5.12 36.27
CA LEU A 53 -20.72 3.68 36.57
C LEU A 53 -20.04 3.35 37.92
N LYS A 54 -20.23 4.20 38.93
CA LYS A 54 -19.45 4.18 40.19
C LYS A 54 -19.70 2.92 41.01
N ASP A 55 -20.96 2.49 41.09
CA ASP A 55 -21.39 1.38 41.94
C ASP A 55 -21.81 0.15 41.12
N LYS A 56 -21.74 -1.02 41.75
CA LYS A 56 -22.17 -2.29 41.13
C LYS A 56 -23.64 -2.24 40.67
N ARG A 57 -24.48 -1.51 41.41
CA ARG A 57 -25.90 -1.30 41.07
C ARG A 57 -26.05 -0.48 39.78
N SER A 58 -25.28 0.60 39.64
CA SER A 58 -25.27 1.44 38.43
C SER A 58 -24.82 0.68 37.19
N ARG A 59 -23.79 -0.18 37.33
CA ARG A 59 -23.33 -1.05 36.24
C ARG A 59 -24.39 -2.07 35.80
N ALA A 60 -25.07 -2.70 36.75
CA ALA A 60 -26.14 -3.66 36.43
C ALA A 60 -27.31 -3.00 35.69
N ILE A 61 -27.71 -1.78 36.09
CA ILE A 61 -28.76 -1.00 35.41
C ILE A 61 -28.31 -0.63 33.99
N TRP A 62 -27.05 -0.21 33.83
CA TRP A 62 -26.50 0.08 32.51
C TRP A 62 -26.48 -1.16 31.61
N GLU A 63 -26.05 -2.31 32.12
CA GLU A 63 -26.01 -3.57 31.37
C GLU A 63 -27.42 -3.99 30.92
N GLU A 64 -28.42 -3.89 31.80
CA GLU A 64 -29.81 -4.25 31.48
C GLU A 64 -30.40 -3.35 30.37
N GLU A 65 -30.25 -2.03 30.50
CA GLU A 65 -30.76 -1.08 29.52
C GLU A 65 -30.00 -1.15 28.19
N PHE A 66 -28.68 -1.30 28.23
CA PHE A 66 -27.86 -1.46 27.03
C PHE A 66 -28.23 -2.74 26.27
N ASN A 67 -28.43 -3.84 27.00
CA ASN A 67 -28.86 -5.09 26.39
C ASN A 67 -30.24 -4.98 25.74
N LYS A 68 -31.18 -4.33 26.42
CA LYS A 68 -32.55 -4.15 25.93
C LYS A 68 -32.65 -3.23 24.72
N LEU A 69 -31.87 -2.15 24.70
CA LEU A 69 -31.95 -1.15 23.65
C LEU A 69 -31.15 -1.50 22.40
N TYR A 70 -29.97 -2.11 22.56
CA TYR A 70 -29.02 -2.27 21.44
C TYR A 70 -28.71 -3.73 21.12
N ILE A 71 -28.54 -4.60 22.12
CA ILE A 71 -28.08 -5.97 21.88
C ILE A 71 -29.22 -6.88 21.42
N LEU A 72 -30.35 -6.90 22.14
CA LEU A 72 -31.49 -7.77 21.81
C LEU A 72 -32.07 -7.52 20.40
N PRO A 73 -32.33 -6.27 19.97
CA PRO A 73 -32.87 -6.03 18.63
C PRO A 73 -31.93 -6.46 17.49
N VAL A 74 -30.61 -6.34 17.69
CA VAL A 74 -29.60 -6.75 16.70
C VAL A 74 -29.50 -8.27 16.62
N LEU A 75 -29.64 -8.98 17.74
CA LEU A 75 -29.62 -10.45 17.76
C LEU A 75 -30.90 -11.03 17.13
N GLU A 76 -32.07 -10.49 17.46
CA GLU A 76 -33.37 -10.93 16.92
C GLU A 76 -33.48 -10.73 15.41
N LYS A 77 -32.90 -9.65 14.88
CA LYS A 77 -32.92 -9.32 13.44
C LYS A 77 -31.63 -9.66 12.71
N SER A 78 -30.76 -10.47 13.33
CA SER A 78 -29.41 -10.69 12.82
C SER A 78 -29.37 -11.24 11.39
N GLU A 79 -30.26 -12.17 11.03
CA GLU A 79 -30.32 -12.73 9.66
C GLU A 79 -30.84 -11.72 8.64
N GLU A 80 -31.83 -10.91 8.99
CA GLU A 80 -32.37 -9.85 8.13
C GLU A 80 -31.32 -8.77 7.87
N ILE A 81 -30.59 -8.35 8.92
CA ILE A 81 -29.52 -7.36 8.84
C ILE A 81 -28.39 -7.88 7.93
N ILE A 82 -27.93 -9.11 8.15
CA ILE A 82 -26.89 -9.72 7.32
C ILE A 82 -27.36 -9.81 5.87
N GLY A 83 -28.60 -10.23 5.62
CA GLY A 83 -29.16 -10.30 4.27
C GLY A 83 -29.21 -8.95 3.57
N GLN A 84 -29.69 -7.90 4.26
CA GLN A 84 -29.76 -6.54 3.71
C GLN A 84 -28.38 -5.96 3.43
N VAL A 85 -27.44 -6.08 4.36
CA VAL A 85 -26.07 -5.58 4.19
C VAL A 85 -25.35 -6.35 3.09
N THR A 86 -25.51 -7.66 2.99
CA THR A 86 -24.92 -8.47 1.92
C THR A 86 -25.44 -8.04 0.55
N GLN A 87 -26.74 -7.77 0.42
CA GLN A 87 -27.32 -7.24 -0.82
C GLN A 87 -26.82 -5.82 -1.13
N GLN A 88 -26.60 -4.97 -0.14
CA GLN A 88 -26.01 -3.64 -0.32
C GLN A 88 -24.53 -3.72 -0.73
N VAL A 89 -23.76 -4.66 -0.18
CA VAL A 89 -22.36 -4.91 -0.56
C VAL A 89 -22.27 -5.46 -1.99
N LEU A 90 -23.17 -6.38 -2.36
CA LEU A 90 -23.21 -6.97 -3.71
C LEU A 90 -23.69 -5.96 -4.78
N SER A 91 -24.54 -4.99 -4.41
CA SER A 91 -24.99 -3.91 -5.30
C SER A 91 -24.04 -2.72 -5.37
N ASP A 92 -22.99 -2.68 -4.53
CA ASP A 92 -21.94 -1.68 -4.62
C ASP A 92 -21.06 -1.96 -5.86
N GLN A 93 -21.14 -1.04 -6.82
CA GLN A 93 -20.46 -1.13 -8.12
C GLN A 93 -18.93 -1.28 -8.00
N ARG A 94 -18.34 -0.93 -6.84
CA ARG A 94 -16.90 -1.11 -6.57
C ARG A 94 -16.51 -2.57 -6.38
N PHE A 95 -17.43 -3.43 -5.95
CA PHE A 95 -17.21 -4.87 -5.78
C PHE A 95 -17.68 -5.68 -7.01
N ALA A 96 -18.79 -5.26 -7.64
CA ALA A 96 -19.40 -5.99 -8.76
C ALA A 96 -18.63 -5.90 -10.08
N ALA A 97 -17.99 -4.76 -10.40
CA ALA A 97 -17.24 -4.59 -11.67
C ALA A 97 -15.78 -5.07 -11.61
N GLY A 98 -15.24 -5.31 -10.40
CA GLY A 98 -13.85 -5.74 -10.17
C GLY A 98 -13.67 -7.24 -9.97
N GLY A 99 -14.70 -7.95 -9.50
CA GLY A 99 -14.59 -9.36 -9.08
C GLY A 99 -14.21 -10.32 -10.19
N GLU A 100 -14.85 -10.24 -11.37
CA GLU A 100 -14.55 -11.14 -12.50
C GLU A 100 -13.13 -10.93 -13.07
N ASN A 101 -12.57 -9.72 -12.92
CA ASN A 101 -11.21 -9.41 -13.35
C ASN A 101 -10.16 -9.85 -12.34
N ILE A 102 -10.42 -9.74 -11.03
CA ILE A 102 -9.44 -10.06 -9.99
C ILE A 102 -9.10 -11.56 -9.97
N GLU A 103 -10.09 -12.43 -10.11
CA GLU A 103 -9.84 -13.88 -10.17
C GLU A 103 -9.00 -14.27 -11.39
N SER A 104 -9.28 -13.66 -12.54
CA SER A 104 -8.46 -13.85 -13.76
C SER A 104 -7.03 -13.36 -13.55
N TYR A 105 -6.85 -12.14 -13.02
CA TYR A 105 -5.51 -11.60 -12.76
C TYR A 105 -4.74 -12.41 -11.72
N TRP A 106 -5.42 -12.95 -10.72
CA TRP A 106 -4.81 -13.82 -9.73
C TRP A 106 -4.35 -15.13 -10.36
N LYS A 107 -5.16 -15.72 -11.24
CA LYS A 107 -4.77 -16.90 -12.01
C LYS A 107 -3.53 -16.61 -12.87
N ASP A 108 -3.53 -15.51 -13.61
CA ASP A 108 -2.40 -15.10 -14.45
C ASP A 108 -1.13 -14.90 -13.61
N TYR A 109 -1.24 -14.25 -12.45
CA TYR A 109 -0.13 -14.09 -11.53
C TYR A 109 0.42 -15.42 -11.01
N LYS A 110 -0.44 -16.37 -10.63
CA LYS A 110 -0.03 -17.71 -10.19
C LYS A 110 0.76 -18.45 -11.27
N GLU A 111 0.30 -18.38 -12.51
CA GLU A 111 0.99 -18.99 -13.66
C GLU A 111 2.36 -18.34 -13.89
N VAL A 112 2.40 -17.01 -13.95
CA VAL A 112 3.65 -16.23 -14.12
C VAL A 112 4.65 -16.51 -13.00
N TRP A 113 4.20 -16.55 -11.74
CA TRP A 113 5.04 -16.91 -10.60
C TRP A 113 5.64 -18.30 -10.78
N GLY A 114 4.84 -19.27 -11.19
CA GLY A 114 5.27 -20.65 -11.43
C GLY A 114 6.43 -20.75 -12.43
N TYR A 115 6.41 -19.93 -13.48
CA TYR A 115 7.47 -19.88 -14.50
C TYR A 115 8.72 -19.13 -14.06
N ILE A 116 8.56 -18.06 -13.28
CA ILE A 116 9.64 -17.11 -13.02
C ILE A 116 10.35 -17.39 -11.69
N GLN A 117 9.70 -18.01 -10.71
CA GLN A 117 10.23 -18.22 -9.35
C GLN A 117 11.66 -18.79 -9.30
N GLN A 118 12.01 -19.75 -10.18
CA GLN A 118 13.35 -20.32 -10.24
C GLN A 118 14.39 -19.35 -10.82
N SER A 119 13.98 -18.48 -11.75
CA SER A 119 14.84 -17.45 -12.34
C SER A 119 15.07 -16.27 -11.41
N LEU A 120 14.26 -16.11 -10.35
CA LEU A 120 14.43 -15.09 -9.33
C LEU A 120 15.41 -15.52 -8.23
N ASP A 121 15.72 -16.82 -8.12
CA ASP A 121 16.73 -17.30 -7.17
C ASP A 121 18.11 -16.75 -7.57
N GLY A 122 18.71 -15.96 -6.69
CA GLY A 122 19.97 -15.26 -6.94
C GLY A 122 19.86 -14.00 -7.82
N TYR A 123 18.66 -13.58 -8.24
CA TYR A 123 18.48 -12.31 -8.95
C TYR A 123 18.39 -11.15 -7.95
N GLY A 124 19.20 -10.11 -8.17
CA GLY A 124 19.28 -8.95 -7.28
C GLY A 124 18.40 -7.80 -7.77
N PHE A 125 17.62 -7.21 -6.85
CA PHE A 125 16.72 -6.09 -7.13
C PHE A 125 17.22 -4.81 -6.46
N PRO A 126 17.28 -3.67 -7.17
CA PRO A 126 17.66 -2.40 -6.56
C PRO A 126 16.49 -1.82 -5.75
N VAL A 127 16.63 -1.82 -4.42
CA VAL A 127 15.68 -1.23 -3.49
C VAL A 127 16.39 -0.13 -2.70
N ASN A 128 15.99 1.13 -2.92
CA ASN A 128 16.53 2.32 -2.23
C ASN A 128 18.07 2.42 -2.28
N GLY A 129 18.69 1.99 -3.37
CA GLY A 129 20.15 2.02 -3.57
C GLY A 129 20.90 0.77 -3.10
N THR A 130 20.22 -0.17 -2.44
CA THR A 130 20.78 -1.46 -2.01
C THR A 130 20.24 -2.60 -2.88
N ILE A 131 21.08 -3.58 -3.18
CA ILE A 131 20.63 -4.79 -3.89
C ILE A 131 20.05 -5.77 -2.88
N VAL A 132 18.78 -6.13 -3.06
CA VAL A 132 18.04 -7.08 -2.22
C VAL A 132 17.80 -8.35 -3.03
N TYR A 133 17.83 -9.51 -2.38
CA TYR A 133 17.56 -10.81 -2.97
C TYR A 133 16.34 -11.43 -2.31
N LEU A 134 15.56 -12.20 -3.08
CA LEU A 134 14.48 -13.00 -2.52
C LEU A 134 15.06 -14.14 -1.67
N SER A 135 14.41 -14.45 -0.54
CA SER A 135 14.77 -15.61 0.27
C SER A 135 14.43 -16.89 -0.48
N LYS A 136 15.19 -17.97 -0.22
CA LYS A 136 14.92 -19.29 -0.81
C LYS A 136 13.55 -19.83 -0.42
N GLU A 137 13.04 -19.47 0.76
CA GLU A 137 11.71 -19.84 1.21
C GLU A 137 10.62 -19.18 0.34
N ASN A 138 10.80 -17.89 0.03
CA ASN A 138 9.88 -17.16 -0.84
C ASN A 138 9.93 -17.68 -2.27
N CYS A 139 11.11 -17.91 -2.85
CA CYS A 139 11.23 -18.45 -4.21
C CYS A 139 10.66 -19.86 -4.39
N ASN A 140 10.68 -20.70 -3.35
CA ASN A 140 10.15 -22.06 -3.42
C ASN A 140 8.66 -22.15 -3.04
N ARG A 141 8.05 -21.04 -2.62
CA ARG A 141 6.64 -21.01 -2.22
C ARG A 141 5.74 -21.08 -3.44
N LYS A 142 4.81 -22.04 -3.43
CA LYS A 142 3.72 -22.08 -4.40
C LYS A 142 2.63 -21.09 -3.99
N MET A 143 2.26 -20.19 -4.90
CA MET A 143 1.15 -19.27 -4.70
C MET A 143 -0.17 -20.03 -4.84
N ASP A 144 -0.99 -20.02 -3.79
CA ASP A 144 -2.28 -20.68 -3.69
C ASP A 144 -3.35 -19.72 -3.14
N ASP A 145 -4.62 -20.11 -3.18
CA ASP A 145 -5.72 -19.24 -2.75
C ASP A 145 -5.74 -18.98 -1.23
N LYS A 146 -4.82 -19.62 -0.48
CA LYS A 146 -4.59 -19.38 0.95
C LYS A 146 -3.41 -18.44 1.21
N THR A 147 -2.77 -17.96 0.15
CA THR A 147 -1.61 -17.09 0.25
C THR A 147 -2.04 -15.73 0.79
N SER A 148 -1.28 -15.22 1.76
CA SER A 148 -1.54 -13.92 2.37
C SER A 148 -1.49 -12.81 1.31
N LEU A 149 -2.41 -11.85 1.43
CA LEU A 149 -2.47 -10.68 0.56
C LEU A 149 -1.15 -9.88 0.52
N SER A 150 -0.33 -9.98 1.58
CA SER A 150 1.00 -9.37 1.66
C SER A 150 1.93 -9.75 0.50
N TYR A 151 1.79 -10.95 -0.07
CA TYR A 151 2.61 -11.40 -1.21
C TYR A 151 2.19 -10.80 -2.55
N ILE A 152 0.93 -10.36 -2.67
CA ILE A 152 0.34 -9.84 -3.90
C ILE A 152 0.61 -8.35 -4.02
N LEU A 153 0.61 -7.65 -2.88
CA LEU A 153 0.83 -6.21 -2.82
C LEU A 153 2.31 -5.89 -3.00
N PRO A 154 2.70 -5.14 -4.06
CA PRO A 154 4.10 -4.80 -4.30
C PRO A 154 4.64 -3.99 -3.13
N ALA A 155 5.62 -4.52 -2.42
CA ALA A 155 6.30 -3.82 -1.33
C ALA A 155 7.81 -3.97 -1.46
N LYS A 156 8.53 -3.03 -0.86
CA LYS A 156 10.00 -3.00 -0.87
C LYS A 156 10.62 -3.82 0.25
N THR A 157 9.80 -4.50 1.03
CA THR A 157 10.14 -5.21 2.28
C THR A 157 9.30 -6.47 2.41
N GLU A 158 9.82 -7.44 3.15
CA GLU A 158 9.09 -8.66 3.56
C GLU A 158 8.47 -9.45 2.38
N ASP A 159 7.27 -9.97 2.58
CA ASP A 159 6.54 -10.83 1.65
C ASP A 159 6.16 -10.13 0.33
N GLY A 160 5.94 -8.82 0.36
CA GLY A 160 5.57 -8.03 -0.82
C GLY A 160 6.72 -7.85 -1.82
N LEU A 161 7.93 -8.26 -1.45
CA LEU A 161 9.05 -8.36 -2.39
C LEU A 161 8.77 -9.34 -3.52
N CYS A 162 7.93 -10.37 -3.32
CA CYS A 162 7.63 -11.36 -4.36
C CYS A 162 6.94 -10.71 -5.57
N SER A 163 5.86 -9.97 -5.35
CA SER A 163 5.13 -9.27 -6.41
C SER A 163 5.95 -8.13 -7.03
N PHE A 164 6.71 -7.38 -6.22
CA PHE A 164 7.64 -6.38 -6.72
C PHE A 164 8.71 -7.01 -7.62
N ALA A 165 9.29 -8.14 -7.22
CA ALA A 165 10.33 -8.85 -7.95
C ALA A 165 9.84 -9.36 -9.30
N VAL A 166 8.65 -9.97 -9.35
CA VAL A 166 8.05 -10.42 -10.62
C VAL A 166 7.91 -9.24 -11.59
N LEU A 167 7.29 -8.15 -11.12
CA LEU A 167 7.07 -6.98 -11.96
C LEU A 167 8.39 -6.37 -12.43
N PHE A 168 9.34 -6.15 -11.51
CA PHE A 168 10.66 -5.61 -11.85
C PHE A 168 11.38 -6.50 -12.88
N PHE A 169 11.40 -7.82 -12.64
CA PHE A 169 12.08 -8.77 -13.52
C PHE A 169 11.50 -8.76 -14.94
N LEU A 170 10.17 -8.75 -15.08
CA LEU A 170 9.51 -8.72 -16.39
C LEU A 170 9.83 -7.43 -17.16
N LEU A 171 9.74 -6.27 -16.51
CA LEU A 171 10.03 -4.98 -17.14
C LEU A 171 11.51 -4.88 -17.53
N GLU A 172 12.41 -5.35 -16.67
CA GLU A 172 13.84 -5.34 -16.93
C GLU A 172 14.23 -6.30 -18.06
N LYS A 173 13.63 -7.50 -18.11
CA LYS A 173 13.85 -8.45 -19.22
C LYS A 173 13.41 -7.89 -20.55
N GLN A 174 12.27 -7.20 -20.60
CA GLN A 174 11.83 -6.51 -21.81
C GLN A 174 12.85 -5.45 -22.25
N ASN A 175 13.29 -4.59 -21.32
CA ASN A 175 14.27 -3.54 -21.63
C ASN A 175 15.61 -4.12 -22.10
N LEU A 176 16.08 -5.20 -21.47
CA LEU A 176 17.30 -5.91 -21.84
C LEU A 176 17.18 -6.51 -23.24
N PHE A 177 16.02 -7.07 -23.58
CA PHE A 177 15.76 -7.60 -24.91
C PHE A 177 15.79 -6.49 -25.97
N LEU A 178 15.15 -5.34 -25.70
CA LEU A 178 15.21 -4.17 -26.58
C LEU A 178 16.64 -3.62 -26.73
N GLN A 179 17.45 -3.68 -25.68
CA GLN A 179 18.85 -3.27 -25.74
C GLN A 179 19.66 -4.16 -26.70
N LYS A 180 19.48 -5.49 -26.60
CA LYS A 180 20.12 -6.43 -27.54
C LYS A 180 19.65 -6.19 -28.98
N TYR A 181 18.35 -5.99 -29.18
CA TYR A 181 17.77 -5.64 -30.48
C TYR A 181 18.41 -4.37 -31.09
N CYS A 182 18.61 -3.33 -30.27
CA CYS A 182 19.24 -2.09 -30.72
C CYS A 182 20.69 -2.30 -31.19
N ILE A 183 21.45 -3.15 -30.49
CA ILE A 183 22.84 -3.48 -30.84
C ILE A 183 22.88 -4.15 -32.22
N GLU A 184 22.07 -5.19 -32.43
CA GLU A 184 22.03 -5.92 -33.70
C GLU A 184 21.52 -5.07 -34.86
N SER A 185 20.49 -4.25 -34.61
CA SER A 185 19.89 -3.38 -35.63
C SER A 185 20.69 -2.09 -35.86
N LYS A 186 21.79 -1.86 -35.14
CA LYS A 186 22.61 -0.63 -35.17
C LYS A 186 21.80 0.64 -34.87
N ILE A 187 20.77 0.51 -34.04
CA ILE A 187 19.92 1.61 -33.56
C ILE A 187 20.46 2.09 -32.22
N LYS A 188 20.50 3.41 -31.99
CA LYS A 188 20.86 3.94 -30.67
C LYS A 188 19.70 3.74 -29.71
N TYR A 189 19.94 3.04 -28.60
CA TYR A 189 18.94 2.77 -27.56
C TYR A 189 18.26 4.05 -27.04
N ASP A 190 19.02 5.14 -26.90
CA ASP A 190 18.50 6.43 -26.42
C ASP A 190 17.47 7.10 -27.33
N ARG A 191 17.40 6.67 -28.61
CA ARG A 191 16.43 7.19 -29.59
C ARG A 191 15.08 6.49 -29.51
N LEU A 192 14.97 5.38 -28.77
CA LEU A 192 13.70 4.72 -28.58
C LEU A 192 12.75 5.59 -27.72
N PRO A 193 11.44 5.57 -28.01
CA PRO A 193 10.45 6.22 -27.16
C PRO A 193 10.48 5.61 -25.75
N ARG A 194 10.20 6.45 -24.74
CA ARG A 194 10.20 6.06 -23.32
C ARG A 194 8.79 6.20 -22.77
N VAL A 195 8.38 5.23 -21.95
CA VAL A 195 7.05 5.19 -21.34
C VAL A 195 7.17 4.96 -19.83
N HIS A 196 6.39 5.70 -19.06
CA HIS A 196 6.25 5.51 -17.61
C HIS A 196 5.38 4.29 -17.31
N ILE A 197 5.62 3.62 -16.18
CA ILE A 197 4.88 2.41 -15.79
C ILE A 197 3.37 2.63 -15.74
N ARG A 198 2.95 3.83 -15.34
CA ARG A 198 1.54 4.22 -15.22
C ARG A 198 0.81 4.29 -16.57
N ASP A 199 1.55 4.49 -17.65
CA ASP A 199 1.02 4.70 -19.00
C ASP A 199 1.30 3.49 -19.91
N ILE A 200 1.70 2.35 -19.34
CA ILE A 200 1.93 1.13 -20.11
C ILE A 200 0.61 0.61 -20.69
N SER A 201 0.66 0.21 -21.96
CA SER A 201 -0.43 -0.47 -22.65
C SER A 201 0.15 -1.71 -23.33
N ALA A 202 -0.72 -2.62 -23.80
CA ALA A 202 -0.29 -3.84 -24.50
C ALA A 202 0.58 -3.54 -25.73
N ALA A 203 0.42 -2.39 -26.39
CA ALA A 203 1.23 -1.98 -27.54
C ALA A 203 2.69 -1.67 -27.18
N HIS A 204 2.94 -1.26 -25.93
CA HIS A 204 4.28 -0.97 -25.42
C HIS A 204 5.05 -2.24 -25.03
N LEU A 205 4.34 -3.35 -24.76
CA LEU A 205 4.92 -4.60 -24.30
C LEU A 205 5.25 -5.55 -25.45
N ILE A 206 6.31 -6.35 -25.28
CA ILE A 206 6.62 -7.43 -26.22
C ILE A 206 5.70 -8.60 -25.88
N SER A 207 4.67 -8.81 -26.69
CA SER A 207 3.70 -9.89 -26.53
C SER A 207 3.57 -10.67 -27.83
N TYR A 208 3.60 -12.00 -27.72
CA TYR A 208 3.39 -12.91 -28.84
C TYR A 208 2.87 -14.25 -28.32
N HIS A 209 2.08 -14.94 -29.14
CA HIS A 209 1.63 -16.29 -28.92
C HIS A 209 2.48 -17.28 -29.74
N PRO A 210 3.13 -18.28 -29.12
CA PRO A 210 4.01 -19.21 -29.84
C PRO A 210 3.37 -19.88 -31.06
N GLU A 211 2.15 -20.40 -30.93
CA GLU A 211 1.49 -21.13 -32.03
C GLU A 211 0.80 -20.24 -33.07
N ARG A 212 0.29 -19.06 -32.66
CA ARG A 212 -0.49 -18.19 -33.57
C ARG A 212 0.40 -17.20 -34.30
N ASP A 213 1.49 -16.77 -33.67
CA ASP A 213 2.37 -15.75 -34.20
C ASP A 213 3.70 -16.35 -34.67
N LEU A 214 4.39 -17.12 -33.82
CA LEU A 214 5.73 -17.64 -34.17
C LEU A 214 5.68 -18.81 -35.15
N LEU A 215 4.81 -19.79 -34.93
CA LEU A 215 4.76 -21.00 -35.75
C LEU A 215 4.51 -20.69 -37.24
N PRO A 216 3.55 -19.83 -37.63
CA PRO A 216 3.37 -19.46 -39.04
C PRO A 216 4.60 -18.74 -39.62
N MET A 217 5.30 -17.92 -38.82
CA MET A 217 6.54 -17.26 -39.26
C MET A 217 7.66 -18.28 -39.51
N VAL A 218 7.82 -19.28 -38.65
CA VAL A 218 8.82 -20.35 -38.83
C VAL A 218 8.51 -21.17 -40.08
N LEU A 219 7.25 -21.58 -40.26
CA LEU A 219 6.82 -22.37 -41.41
C LEU A 219 6.97 -21.61 -42.74
N ALA A 220 6.68 -20.31 -42.76
CA ALA A 220 6.85 -19.47 -43.95
C ALA A 220 8.32 -19.32 -44.39
N ASN A 221 9.27 -19.50 -43.47
CA ASN A 221 10.70 -19.41 -43.73
C ASN A 221 11.37 -20.80 -43.85
N CYS A 222 10.57 -21.86 -43.91
CA CYS A 222 11.00 -23.23 -44.08
C CYS A 222 10.92 -23.64 -45.56
N SER A 223 12.05 -23.98 -46.16
CA SER A 223 12.15 -24.47 -47.55
C SER A 223 12.42 -25.96 -47.55
N TYR A 224 11.62 -26.72 -48.31
CA TYR A 224 11.80 -28.15 -48.52
C TYR A 224 12.43 -28.39 -49.88
N SER A 225 13.63 -28.97 -49.90
CA SER A 225 14.27 -29.46 -51.11
C SER A 225 14.35 -30.98 -51.09
N PHE A 226 14.20 -31.60 -52.27
CA PHE A 226 14.26 -33.05 -52.41
C PHE A 226 15.43 -33.41 -53.32
N GLU A 227 16.39 -34.16 -52.77
CA GLU A 227 17.52 -34.68 -53.53
C GLU A 227 17.33 -36.19 -53.73
N VAL A 228 17.31 -36.63 -55.00
CA VAL A 228 17.10 -38.04 -55.36
C VAL A 228 18.24 -38.87 -54.77
N GLY A 229 17.90 -39.72 -53.79
CA GLY A 229 18.84 -40.60 -53.08
C GLY A 229 19.26 -40.12 -51.68
N GLN A 230 18.98 -38.88 -51.29
CA GLN A 230 19.31 -38.34 -49.95
C GLN A 230 18.08 -37.93 -49.11
N GLY A 231 16.88 -37.95 -49.69
CA GLY A 231 15.63 -37.66 -48.98
C GLY A 231 15.27 -36.17 -48.95
N THR A 232 14.33 -35.81 -48.06
CA THR A 232 13.85 -34.42 -47.92
C THR A 232 14.79 -33.63 -47.01
N LYS A 233 15.42 -32.59 -47.56
CA LYS A 233 16.24 -31.64 -46.83
C LYS A 233 15.39 -30.41 -46.46
N VAL A 234 15.47 -30.01 -45.20
CA VAL A 234 14.77 -28.85 -44.66
C VAL A 234 15.77 -27.74 -44.41
N GLU A 235 15.60 -26.61 -45.08
CA GLU A 235 16.45 -25.43 -44.93
C GLU A 235 15.64 -24.25 -44.38
N TYR A 236 16.20 -23.55 -43.40
CA TYR A 236 15.56 -22.40 -42.76
C TYR A 236 16.25 -21.11 -43.20
N ASN A 237 15.46 -20.15 -43.68
CA ASN A 237 15.96 -18.81 -43.96
C ASN A 237 15.94 -17.95 -42.68
N PHE A 238 16.98 -18.07 -41.86
CA PHE A 238 17.10 -17.33 -40.60
C PHE A 238 17.10 -15.81 -40.80
N ASN A 239 17.66 -15.31 -41.89
CA ASN A 239 17.71 -13.87 -42.17
C ASN A 239 16.32 -13.28 -42.42
N SER A 240 15.46 -14.02 -43.12
CA SER A 240 14.08 -13.61 -43.36
C SER A 240 13.23 -13.74 -42.09
N LEU A 241 13.44 -14.82 -41.33
CA LEU A 241 12.80 -15.03 -40.03
C LEU A 241 13.12 -13.89 -39.06
N GLU A 242 14.40 -13.51 -38.96
CA GLU A 242 14.87 -12.42 -38.11
C GLU A 242 14.20 -11.09 -38.48
N LYS A 243 14.16 -10.72 -39.77
CA LYS A 243 13.48 -9.50 -40.23
C LYS A 243 11.99 -9.50 -39.87
N GLN A 244 11.30 -10.62 -40.08
CA GLN A 244 9.87 -10.73 -39.74
C GLN A 244 9.62 -10.60 -38.23
N LEU A 245 10.49 -11.19 -37.39
CA LEU A 245 10.41 -11.06 -35.94
C LEU A 245 10.61 -9.60 -35.51
N ILE A 246 11.62 -8.94 -36.07
CA ILE A 246 11.90 -7.54 -35.80
C ILE A 246 10.71 -6.65 -36.20
N ASP A 247 10.25 -6.76 -37.44
CA ASP A 247 9.24 -5.88 -38.01
C ASP A 247 7.88 -6.05 -37.32
N ARG A 248 7.53 -7.27 -36.90
CA ARG A 248 6.21 -7.54 -36.28
C ARG A 248 6.20 -7.36 -34.76
N LEU A 249 7.25 -7.78 -34.05
CA LEU A 249 7.23 -7.86 -32.59
C LEU A 249 7.97 -6.69 -31.92
N LEU A 250 9.03 -6.18 -32.53
CA LEU A 250 9.98 -5.26 -31.90
C LEU A 250 9.92 -3.84 -32.44
N PHE A 251 9.52 -3.70 -33.70
CA PHE A 251 9.31 -2.39 -34.31
C PHE A 251 8.31 -1.58 -33.46
N THR A 252 8.63 -0.30 -33.25
CA THR A 252 7.90 0.68 -32.42
C THR A 252 7.81 0.42 -30.91
N LYS A 253 8.52 -0.56 -30.35
CA LYS A 253 8.47 -0.81 -28.90
C LYS A 253 9.20 0.28 -28.12
N SER A 254 8.65 0.61 -26.95
CA SER A 254 9.15 1.67 -26.08
C SER A 254 9.96 1.10 -24.92
N VAL A 255 10.96 1.86 -24.47
CA VAL A 255 11.73 1.57 -23.27
C VAL A 255 10.91 1.96 -22.04
N ILE A 256 10.84 1.05 -21.06
CA ILE A 256 10.05 1.25 -19.85
C ILE A 256 10.91 1.88 -18.76
N LEU A 257 10.40 2.93 -18.12
CA LEU A 257 11.08 3.59 -16.99
C LEU A 257 10.79 2.87 -15.67
N VAL A 258 11.66 1.92 -15.29
CA VAL A 258 11.45 0.99 -14.13
C VAL A 258 11.54 1.67 -12.75
N LYS A 259 11.95 2.95 -12.68
CA LYS A 259 12.20 3.65 -11.39
C LYS A 259 10.95 3.97 -10.57
N GLU A 260 9.76 3.89 -11.16
CA GLU A 260 8.50 4.38 -10.58
C GLU A 260 7.48 3.28 -10.32
N ILE A 261 7.92 2.07 -9.98
CA ILE A 261 6.99 1.00 -9.58
C ILE A 261 6.24 1.46 -8.33
N ALA A 262 4.92 1.55 -8.42
CA ALA A 262 4.07 1.87 -7.28
C ALA A 262 4.16 0.73 -6.26
N THR A 263 4.58 1.06 -5.03
CA THR A 263 4.67 0.11 -3.92
C THR A 263 3.80 0.55 -2.78
N VAL A 264 3.20 -0.40 -2.08
CA VAL A 264 2.48 -0.17 -0.82
C VAL A 264 3.48 0.27 0.24
N ILE A 265 3.12 1.30 0.99
CA ILE A 265 3.89 1.78 2.13
C ILE A 265 3.12 1.35 3.38
N TYR A 266 3.73 0.52 4.21
CA TYR A 266 3.08 0.08 5.44
C TYR A 266 3.25 1.14 6.53
N ARG A 267 2.22 1.33 7.37
CA ARG A 267 2.28 2.29 8.48
C ARG A 267 3.43 1.99 9.45
N SER A 268 3.79 0.72 9.61
CA SER A 268 4.94 0.25 10.41
C SER A 268 6.29 0.78 9.91
N GLU A 269 6.40 1.11 8.62
CA GLU A 269 7.65 1.61 8.02
C GLU A 269 7.82 3.13 8.22
N ASN A 270 6.74 3.84 8.58
CA ASN A 270 6.76 5.27 8.88
C ASN A 270 7.01 5.51 10.37
N THR A 271 8.06 4.87 10.91
CA THR A 271 8.46 5.06 12.30
C THR A 271 8.95 6.49 12.55
N ASN A 272 8.85 6.96 13.79
CA ASN A 272 9.38 8.28 14.18
C ASN A 272 10.85 8.46 13.77
N ALA A 273 11.67 7.40 13.79
CA ALA A 273 13.05 7.45 13.32
C ALA A 273 13.16 7.81 11.83
N VAL A 274 12.34 7.19 10.97
CA VAL A 274 12.29 7.50 9.53
C VAL A 274 11.74 8.90 9.30
N VAL A 275 10.74 9.33 10.09
CA VAL A 275 10.23 10.70 10.07
C VAL A 275 11.33 11.71 10.40
N PHE A 276 12.11 11.47 11.45
CA PHE A 276 13.19 12.36 11.86
C PHE A 276 14.35 12.40 10.87
N ILE A 277 14.69 11.28 10.19
CA ILE A 277 15.70 11.27 9.13
C ILE A 277 15.23 12.15 7.96
N ASN A 278 14.03 11.90 7.44
CA ASN A 278 13.46 12.69 6.34
C ASN A 278 13.37 14.19 6.70
N LEU A 279 13.05 14.49 7.95
CA LEU A 279 12.95 15.88 8.42
C LEU A 279 14.35 16.52 8.54
N ARG A 280 15.37 15.78 8.97
CA ARG A 280 16.77 16.27 8.98
C ARG A 280 17.33 16.50 7.59
N ASP A 281 16.94 15.67 6.62
CA ASP A 281 17.37 15.81 5.23
C ASP A 281 16.73 17.04 4.56
N LYS A 282 15.48 17.36 4.94
CA LYS A 282 14.74 18.52 4.42
C LYS A 282 15.02 19.82 5.18
N ILE A 283 15.24 19.77 6.49
CA ILE A 283 15.37 20.91 7.39
C ILE A 283 16.58 20.69 8.30
N ARG A 284 17.56 21.61 8.24
CA ARG A 284 18.72 21.58 9.12
C ARG A 284 18.29 21.69 10.58
N GLN A 285 18.50 20.63 11.36
CA GLN A 285 18.20 20.59 12.79
C GLN A 285 19.41 21.05 13.61
N GLU A 286 19.21 22.00 14.51
CA GLU A 286 20.24 22.47 15.45
C GLU A 286 20.00 21.93 16.85
N ARG A 287 21.09 21.73 17.62
CA ARG A 287 20.96 21.31 19.01
C ARG A 287 20.38 22.47 19.82
N VAL A 288 19.34 22.18 20.60
CA VAL A 288 18.77 23.13 21.56
C VAL A 288 19.86 23.59 22.53
N SER A 289 19.96 24.91 22.75
CA SER A 289 20.94 25.47 23.67
C SER A 289 20.72 24.95 25.10
N PRO A 290 21.79 24.77 25.91
CA PRO A 290 21.65 24.27 27.28
C PRO A 290 20.71 25.11 28.16
N ALA A 291 20.68 26.42 27.95
CA ALA A 291 19.80 27.34 28.68
C ALA A 291 18.31 27.09 28.38
N VAL A 292 17.95 26.87 27.11
CA VAL A 292 16.58 26.55 26.71
C VAL A 292 16.21 25.14 27.18
N PHE A 293 17.15 24.21 27.14
CA PHE A 293 16.93 22.84 27.62
C PHE A 293 16.64 22.80 29.14
N ASP A 294 17.37 23.58 29.93
CA ASP A 294 17.13 23.69 31.37
C ASP A 294 15.82 24.42 31.68
N GLN A 295 15.39 25.36 30.84
CA GLN A 295 14.07 25.99 30.93
C GLN A 295 12.95 25.00 30.61
N ILE A 296 13.07 24.22 29.53
CA ILE A 296 12.11 23.17 29.18
C ILE A 296 12.00 22.14 30.30
N LYS A 297 13.13 21.72 30.89
CA LYS A 297 13.12 20.80 32.04
C LYS A 297 12.34 21.35 33.23
N LYS A 298 12.52 22.64 33.56
CA LYS A 298 11.79 23.29 34.64
C LYS A 298 10.30 23.35 34.34
N ASP A 299 9.93 23.74 33.12
CA ASP A 299 8.53 23.85 32.70
C ASP A 299 7.84 22.48 32.66
N VAL A 300 8.53 21.43 32.19
CA VAL A 300 8.03 20.04 32.18
C VAL A 300 7.86 19.49 33.59
N HIS A 301 8.73 19.86 34.54
CA HIS A 301 8.63 19.41 35.93
C HIS A 301 7.42 20.01 36.68
N ILE A 302 6.94 21.18 36.23
CA ILE A 302 5.83 21.90 36.84
C ILE A 302 4.46 21.44 36.25
N LYS A 303 4.44 20.97 34.99
CA LYS A 303 3.22 20.54 34.30
C LYS A 303 2.66 19.22 34.81
N LYS A 304 1.33 19.07 34.79
CA LYS A 304 0.66 17.80 35.09
C LYS A 304 0.75 16.84 33.91
N LEU A 305 0.63 15.52 34.17
CA LEU A 305 0.73 14.48 33.14
C LEU A 305 -0.18 14.71 31.91
N PRO A 306 -1.46 15.15 32.04
CA PRO A 306 -2.30 15.41 30.87
C PRO A 306 -1.77 16.56 30.00
N GLU A 307 -1.33 17.66 30.61
CA GLU A 307 -0.77 18.82 29.88
C GLU A 307 0.56 18.48 29.18
N LEU A 308 1.31 17.52 29.72
CA LEU A 308 2.51 16.98 29.08
C LEU A 308 2.17 16.12 27.86
N CYS A 309 1.16 15.26 27.96
CA CYS A 309 0.65 14.47 26.84
C CYS A 309 0.17 15.38 25.71
N ASP A 310 -0.64 16.40 26.03
CA ASP A 310 -1.09 17.39 25.05
C ASP A 310 0.11 18.06 24.37
N SER A 311 1.13 18.47 25.13
CA SER A 311 2.33 19.11 24.56
C SER A 311 3.08 18.18 23.60
N ILE A 312 3.11 16.87 23.86
CA ILE A 312 3.70 15.87 22.96
C ILE A 312 2.85 15.69 21.70
N ASP A 313 1.52 15.61 21.85
CA ASP A 313 0.61 15.49 20.70
C ASP A 313 0.71 16.70 19.76
N HIS A 314 0.81 17.92 20.32
CA HIS A 314 1.05 19.13 19.52
C HIS A 314 2.39 19.08 18.77
N LEU A 315 3.44 18.51 19.38
CA LEU A 315 4.72 18.32 18.71
C LEU A 315 4.61 17.29 17.58
N ASP A 316 3.90 16.18 17.78
CA ASP A 316 3.71 15.15 16.75
C ASP A 316 2.90 15.68 15.56
N ILE A 317 1.90 16.54 15.82
CA ILE A 317 1.16 17.26 14.77
C ILE A 317 2.10 18.20 14.01
N ALA A 318 2.91 19.00 14.73
CA ALA A 318 3.86 19.91 14.11
C ALA A 318 4.91 19.18 13.25
N ILE A 319 5.45 18.06 13.74
CA ILE A 319 6.40 17.20 13.00
C ILE A 319 5.73 16.64 11.73
N SER A 320 4.51 16.12 11.86
CA SER A 320 3.74 15.58 10.72
C SER A 320 3.44 16.63 9.66
N PHE A 321 3.24 17.88 10.10
CA PHE A 321 3.02 19.02 9.24
C PHE A 321 4.31 19.45 8.51
N LEU A 322 5.42 19.59 9.25
CA LEU A 322 6.75 19.92 8.69
C LEU A 322 7.21 18.90 7.65
N ARG A 323 6.80 17.63 7.77
CA ARG A 323 7.06 16.59 6.76
C ARG A 323 6.36 16.87 5.43
N SER A 324 5.14 17.38 5.50
CA SER A 324 4.22 17.52 4.37
C SER A 324 4.45 18.81 3.57
N VAL A 325 4.98 19.85 4.21
CA VAL A 325 5.27 21.13 3.55
C VAL A 325 6.66 21.10 2.92
N ALA A 326 6.74 21.40 1.63
CA ALA A 326 8.00 21.73 0.97
C ALA A 326 8.43 23.12 1.46
N PHE A 327 9.34 23.15 2.44
CA PHE A 327 9.79 24.38 3.06
C PHE A 327 11.01 24.97 2.33
N ASP A 328 11.08 26.29 2.25
CA ASP A 328 12.31 27.00 1.89
C ASP A 328 13.19 27.11 3.15
N PRO A 329 14.38 26.49 3.19
CA PRO A 329 15.22 26.37 4.40
C PRO A 329 15.55 27.69 5.11
N GLU A 330 15.44 28.82 4.41
CA GLU A 330 15.79 30.16 4.91
C GLU A 330 14.60 30.92 5.51
N SER A 331 13.37 30.41 5.38
CA SER A 331 12.19 31.07 5.94
C SER A 331 12.02 30.76 7.43
N LEU A 332 11.55 31.73 8.22
CA LEU A 332 11.26 31.51 9.64
C LEU A 332 9.93 30.76 9.80
N LEU A 333 9.89 29.73 10.65
CA LEU A 333 8.67 28.97 10.95
C LEU A 333 7.52 29.86 11.43
N SER A 334 7.84 30.96 12.14
CA SER A 334 6.87 31.97 12.57
C SER A 334 6.21 32.67 11.39
N ASP A 335 6.98 33.03 10.35
CA ASP A 335 6.44 33.68 9.16
C ASP A 335 5.57 32.73 8.35
N PHE A 336 5.91 31.44 8.33
CA PHE A 336 5.07 30.43 7.69
C PHE A 336 3.74 30.22 8.44
N MET A 337 3.79 30.09 9.78
CA MET A 337 2.61 29.89 10.63
C MET A 337 1.64 31.08 10.54
N ILE A 338 2.17 32.31 10.47
CA ILE A 338 1.38 33.53 10.44
C ILE A 338 0.95 33.89 9.01
N ASN A 339 1.86 33.89 8.03
CA ASN A 339 1.58 34.43 6.70
C ASN A 339 1.01 33.40 5.72
N ILE A 340 1.31 32.11 5.89
CA ILE A 340 0.83 31.04 4.99
C ILE A 340 -0.35 30.29 5.62
N LEU A 341 -0.20 29.84 6.87
CA LEU A 341 -1.26 29.13 7.58
C LEU A 341 -2.31 30.05 8.21
N LYS A 342 -2.03 31.36 8.33
CA LYS A 342 -2.92 32.34 8.94
C LYS A 342 -3.39 31.92 10.34
N LEU A 343 -2.49 31.32 11.12
CA LEU A 343 -2.77 31.00 12.52
C LEU A 343 -2.74 32.30 13.33
N GLU A 344 -3.90 32.71 13.84
CA GLU A 344 -4.03 33.89 14.68
C GLU A 344 -3.60 33.56 16.13
N GLY A 345 -2.33 33.80 16.47
CA GLY A 345 -1.84 33.73 17.84
C GLY A 345 -0.31 33.85 17.97
N PRO A 346 0.22 34.39 19.08
CA PRO A 346 1.66 34.49 19.29
C PRO A 346 2.24 33.10 19.61
N VAL A 347 2.86 32.47 18.61
CA VAL A 347 3.57 31.17 18.77
C VAL A 347 4.90 31.35 19.53
N VAL A 348 5.36 32.59 19.71
CA VAL A 348 6.59 32.91 20.43
C VAL A 348 6.25 33.27 21.87
N SER A 349 6.60 32.39 22.81
CA SER A 349 6.60 32.72 24.23
C SER A 349 7.46 33.98 24.44
N GLN A 350 6.93 34.99 25.13
CA GLN A 350 7.48 36.35 25.22
C GLN A 350 8.91 36.44 25.84
N THR A 351 9.50 35.33 26.24
CA THR A 351 10.79 35.26 26.94
C THR A 351 12.02 35.11 26.03
N VAL A 352 11.87 34.89 24.71
CA VAL A 352 13.02 34.77 23.77
C VAL A 352 13.48 36.13 23.19
N ARG A 353 12.89 37.25 23.63
CA ARG A 353 13.27 38.60 23.16
C ARG A 353 14.59 39.16 23.69
N TYR A 354 15.29 38.47 24.57
CA TYR A 354 16.59 38.94 25.08
C TYR A 354 17.71 37.99 24.67
N LYS A 355 18.21 38.11 23.43
CA LYS A 355 19.62 37.87 23.03
C LYS A 355 19.91 37.93 21.51
N THR A 356 19.19 38.72 20.73
CA THR A 356 19.58 39.04 19.34
C THR A 356 19.80 40.54 19.07
N SER A 357 19.90 41.34 20.13
CA SER A 357 20.24 42.77 20.02
C SER A 357 21.41 43.12 20.94
N SER A 358 22.61 42.61 20.64
CA SER A 358 23.89 43.26 20.96
C SER A 358 25.07 42.41 20.47
N SER A 359 25.84 43.00 19.55
CA SER A 359 27.13 42.60 18.97
C SER A 359 27.06 41.80 17.68
#